data_AF-A0A931MC64-F1
#
_entry.id   AF-A0A931MC64-F1
#
_cell.length_a   1.000
_cell.length_b   1.000
_cell.length_c   1.000
_cell.angle_alpha   90.00
_cell.angle_beta   90.00
_cell.angle_gamma   90.00
#
_symmetry.space_group_name_H-M   'P 1'
#
loop_
_entity.id
_entity.type
_entity.pdbx_description
1 polymer ?
#
loop_
_entity_poly.entity_id
_entity_poly.type
_entity_poly.pdbx_seq_one_letter_code
_entity_poly.pdbx_strand_id
1 'polypeptide(L)'
;MKTILLILFLIFKMSLLFATGDDAAPPVDTLSGKNEVKSLPKVCSCELIKVVNNDSKIETVAILAEKTTNGKTKLDYKITAFELWKEKKYLTTVFVNDMKVIDKVQETTPCKSLYAKLKEKYKELKLQSIIDVDSRGLVVR
;
A
#
# COMPACT_ATOMS: atom_id res chain seq x y z
N MET A 1 -29.44 2.89 37.91
CA MET A 1 -30.33 2.20 36.95
C MET A 1 -29.45 1.73 35.79
N LYS A 2 -29.03 0.47 35.86
CA LYS A 2 -27.85 -0.07 35.16
C LYS A 2 -28.14 -1.54 34.91
N THR A 3 -29.20 -1.85 34.14
CA THR A 3 -29.71 -3.24 34.08
C THR A 3 -30.62 -3.58 32.89
N ILE A 4 -30.60 -2.83 31.78
CA ILE A 4 -31.53 -3.06 30.64
C ILE A 4 -30.79 -3.18 29.30
N LEU A 5 -29.55 -3.71 29.30
CA LEU A 5 -28.81 -3.96 28.05
C LEU A 5 -28.05 -5.29 28.07
N LEU A 6 -28.63 -6.32 28.71
CA LEU A 6 -28.10 -7.69 28.75
C LEU A 6 -29.05 -8.74 28.15
N ILE A 7 -30.21 -8.33 27.62
CA ILE A 7 -31.26 -9.25 27.14
C ILE A 7 -31.13 -9.58 25.64
N LEU A 8 -30.34 -8.82 24.88
CA LEU A 8 -30.09 -9.08 23.45
C LEU A 8 -29.08 -10.21 23.16
N PHE A 9 -28.41 -10.76 24.18
CA PHE A 9 -27.42 -11.83 24.02
C PHE A 9 -27.98 -13.26 24.14
N LEU A 10 -29.28 -13.44 24.41
CA LEU A 10 -29.86 -14.76 24.73
C LEU A 10 -30.90 -15.29 23.73
N ILE A 11 -31.20 -14.59 22.64
CA ILE A 11 -32.32 -14.98 21.74
C ILE A 11 -31.85 -15.79 20.51
N PHE A 12 -30.55 -15.88 20.20
CA PHE A 12 -30.06 -16.71 19.09
C PHE A 12 -29.56 -18.08 19.55
N LYS A 13 -30.23 -18.68 20.54
CA LYS A 13 -29.88 -19.99 21.08
C LYS A 13 -31.14 -20.86 21.26
N MET A 14 -31.93 -21.02 20.21
CA MET A 14 -33.00 -22.04 20.16
C MET A 14 -33.61 -22.11 18.76
N SER A 15 -33.93 -23.34 18.34
CA SER A 15 -34.40 -23.79 17.01
C SER A 15 -33.23 -24.19 16.08
N LEU A 16 -33.05 -25.42 15.62
CA LEU A 16 -33.92 -26.60 15.57
C LEU A 16 -33.04 -27.86 15.52
N LEU A 17 -33.36 -28.83 16.36
CA LEU A 17 -33.02 -30.24 16.19
C LEU A 17 -33.75 -30.76 14.94
N PHE A 18 -33.03 -31.36 14.00
CA PHE A 18 -33.58 -32.38 13.11
C PHE A 18 -32.68 -33.62 13.14
N ALA A 19 -33.35 -34.76 13.25
CA ALA A 19 -32.80 -36.07 13.52
C ALA A 19 -32.23 -36.74 12.26
N THR A 20 -31.09 -37.42 12.47
CA THR A 20 -30.61 -38.70 11.92
C THR A 20 -31.03 -39.15 10.52
N GLY A 21 -30.03 -39.34 9.67
CA GLY A 21 -29.99 -40.33 8.60
C GLY A 21 -28.52 -40.69 8.34
N ASP A 22 -28.13 -41.91 8.72
CA ASP A 22 -26.80 -42.48 8.47
C ASP A 22 -26.56 -42.69 6.98
N ASP A 23 -25.45 -42.18 6.45
CA ASP A 23 -24.67 -42.81 5.39
C ASP A 23 -23.25 -42.20 5.38
N ALA A 24 -22.24 -43.06 5.41
CA ALA A 24 -20.85 -42.76 5.72
C ALA A 24 -20.16 -41.81 4.73
N ALA A 25 -19.56 -40.73 5.24
CA ALA A 25 -18.61 -39.88 4.52
C ALA A 25 -17.43 -39.49 5.45
N PRO A 26 -16.18 -39.43 4.95
CA PRO A 26 -14.96 -39.28 5.77
C PRO A 26 -14.83 -37.88 6.41
N PRO A 27 -13.99 -37.74 7.46
CA PRO A 27 -14.09 -36.64 8.42
C PRO A 27 -13.50 -35.32 7.90
N VAL A 28 -14.26 -34.26 8.15
CA VAL A 28 -13.87 -32.89 8.53
C VAL A 28 -12.42 -32.48 8.24
N ASP A 29 -12.25 -31.56 7.28
CA ASP A 29 -11.27 -30.50 7.43
C ASP A 29 -11.95 -29.13 7.27
N THR A 30 -11.92 -28.40 8.37
CA THR A 30 -12.34 -27.02 8.48
C THR A 30 -11.30 -26.15 7.76
N LEU A 31 -11.53 -25.86 6.48
CA LEU A 31 -10.79 -24.82 5.77
C LEU A 31 -11.74 -23.65 5.49
N SER A 32 -11.99 -22.86 6.55
CA SER A 32 -12.23 -21.43 6.38
C SER A 32 -10.91 -20.78 5.94
N GLY A 33 -10.52 -21.10 4.71
CA GLY A 33 -9.41 -20.47 4.03
C GLY A 33 -9.85 -19.06 3.68
N LYS A 34 -9.49 -18.09 4.53
CA LYS A 34 -9.18 -16.77 3.99
C LYS A 34 -8.17 -17.01 2.89
N ASN A 35 -8.60 -16.93 1.64
CA ASN A 35 -7.71 -16.78 0.50
C ASN A 35 -7.01 -15.42 0.67
N GLU A 36 -6.06 -15.32 1.61
CA GLU A 36 -4.98 -14.37 1.50
C GLU A 36 -4.21 -14.80 0.26
N VAL A 37 -4.62 -14.26 -0.88
CA VAL A 37 -3.79 -14.22 -2.07
C VAL A 37 -2.48 -13.60 -1.60
N LYS A 38 -1.45 -14.43 -1.40
CA LYS A 38 -0.12 -13.97 -0.98
C LYS A 38 0.30 -12.91 -1.99
N SER A 39 0.22 -11.65 -1.60
CA SER A 39 0.62 -10.55 -2.44
C SER A 39 2.10 -10.76 -2.76
N LEU A 40 2.43 -10.74 -4.05
CA LEU A 40 3.82 -10.90 -4.46
C LEU A 40 4.69 -9.84 -3.77
N PRO A 41 5.94 -10.18 -3.38
CA PRO A 41 6.85 -9.22 -2.77
C PRO A 41 7.01 -7.99 -3.65
N LYS A 42 7.13 -6.81 -3.02
CA LYS A 42 7.30 -5.55 -3.73
C LYS A 42 8.56 -4.83 -3.26
N VAL A 43 9.14 -4.04 -4.15
CA VAL A 43 10.11 -3.02 -3.81
C VAL A 43 9.48 -1.65 -3.98
N CYS A 44 9.88 -0.73 -3.12
CA CYS A 44 9.52 0.67 -3.23
C CYS A 44 10.78 1.53 -3.29
N SER A 45 10.79 2.51 -4.18
CA SER A 45 11.72 3.63 -4.13
C SER A 45 10.94 4.91 -3.87
N CYS A 46 11.53 5.82 -3.09
CA CYS A 46 10.95 7.10 -2.72
C CYS A 46 11.99 8.20 -2.88
N GLU A 47 11.61 9.33 -3.48
CA GLU A 47 12.33 10.59 -3.35
C GLU A 47 11.49 11.57 -2.51
N LEU A 48 12.09 12.10 -1.45
CA LEU A 48 11.52 13.21 -0.68
C LEU A 48 12.00 14.52 -1.28
N ILE A 49 11.07 15.41 -1.59
CA ILE A 49 11.34 16.62 -2.34
C ILE A 49 10.77 17.81 -1.58
N LYS A 50 11.60 18.83 -1.38
CA LYS A 50 11.11 20.16 -1.00
C LYS A 50 10.69 20.91 -2.26
N VAL A 51 9.45 21.37 -2.26
CA VAL A 51 8.88 22.19 -3.34
C VAL A 51 8.52 23.55 -2.80
N VAL A 52 8.82 24.60 -3.56
CA VAL A 52 8.36 25.96 -3.27
C VAL A 52 7.12 26.21 -4.11
N ASN A 53 5.98 26.46 -3.48
CA ASN A 53 4.75 26.77 -4.22
C ASN A 53 4.73 28.26 -4.64
N ASN A 54 3.69 28.67 -5.39
CA ASN A 54 3.54 30.05 -5.86
C ASN A 54 3.44 31.07 -4.71
N ASP A 55 3.02 30.64 -3.52
CA ASP A 55 2.93 31.48 -2.31
C ASP A 55 4.25 31.51 -1.52
N SER A 56 5.36 31.04 -2.10
CA SER A 56 6.66 30.87 -1.43
C SER A 56 6.63 29.94 -0.21
N LYS A 57 5.59 29.11 -0.06
CA LYS A 57 5.52 28.10 1.00
C LYS A 57 6.35 26.88 0.60
N ILE A 58 7.21 26.45 1.51
CA ILE A 58 8.03 25.25 1.34
C ILE A 58 7.22 24.06 1.83
N GLU A 59 6.96 23.10 0.94
CA GLU A 59 6.32 21.84 1.29
C GLU A 59 7.27 20.68 1.06
N THR A 60 7.19 19.65 1.93
CA THR A 60 7.90 18.40 1.70
C THR A 60 6.92 17.37 1.14
N VAL A 61 7.22 16.87 -0.05
CA VAL A 61 6.39 15.88 -0.75
C VAL A 61 7.17 14.59 -0.97
N ALA A 62 6.48 13.45 -0.95
CA ALA A 62 7.02 12.16 -1.34
C ALA A 62 6.50 11.76 -2.73
N ILE A 63 7.42 11.36 -3.60
CA ILE A 63 7.11 10.65 -4.85
C ILE A 63 7.63 9.23 -4.69
N LEU A 64 6.76 8.25 -4.88
CA LEU A 64 7.10 6.84 -4.72
C LEU A 64 6.88 6.07 -6.02
N ALA A 65 7.68 5.03 -6.23
CA ALA A 65 7.53 4.08 -7.32
C ALA A 65 7.62 2.66 -6.77
N GLU A 66 6.59 1.86 -7.08
CA GLU A 66 6.41 0.50 -6.61
C GLU A 66 6.57 -0.48 -7.78
N LYS A 67 7.32 -1.55 -7.54
CA LYS A 67 7.44 -2.65 -8.48
C LYS A 67 7.32 -3.99 -7.77
N THR A 68 6.54 -4.91 -8.32
CA THR A 68 6.52 -6.31 -7.91
C THR A 68 7.87 -6.94 -8.26
N THR A 69 8.52 -7.56 -7.27
CA THR A 69 9.85 -8.16 -7.45
C THR A 69 9.76 -9.68 -7.58
N ASN A 70 10.62 -10.24 -8.43
CA ASN A 70 10.86 -11.68 -8.57
C ASN A 70 12.20 -12.09 -7.93
N GLY A 71 12.71 -11.29 -6.98
CA GLY A 71 13.99 -11.51 -6.30
C GLY A 71 15.16 -10.74 -6.93
N LYS A 72 14.96 -10.04 -8.05
CA LYS A 72 15.98 -9.19 -8.71
C LYS A 72 15.98 -7.75 -8.20
N THR A 73 16.01 -7.57 -6.88
CA THR A 73 15.81 -6.28 -6.20
C THR A 73 16.71 -5.15 -6.73
N LYS A 74 17.99 -5.41 -7.03
CA LYS A 74 18.91 -4.39 -7.57
C LYS A 74 18.47 -3.85 -8.94
N LEU A 75 17.91 -4.71 -9.80
CA LEU A 75 17.37 -4.29 -11.09
C LEU A 75 16.04 -3.54 -10.87
N ASP A 76 15.18 -4.08 -10.00
CA ASP A 76 13.89 -3.46 -9.71
C ASP A 76 14.05 -2.05 -9.15
N TYR A 77 15.03 -1.83 -8.26
CA TYR A 77 15.39 -0.51 -7.75
C TYR A 77 15.90 0.45 -8.82
N LYS A 78 16.61 -0.04 -9.84
CA LYS A 78 17.01 0.81 -10.98
C LYS A 78 15.80 1.22 -11.80
N ILE A 79 14.85 0.30 -12.02
CA ILE A 79 13.62 0.56 -12.77
C ILE A 79 12.76 1.57 -12.02
N THR A 80 12.48 1.37 -10.73
CA THR A 80 11.69 2.30 -9.92
C THR A 80 12.37 3.68 -9.83
N ALA A 81 13.69 3.73 -9.70
CA ALA A 81 14.43 5.01 -9.72
C ALA A 81 14.32 5.73 -11.07
N PHE A 82 14.31 5.00 -12.18
CA PHE A 82 14.11 5.59 -13.51
C PHE A 82 12.70 6.17 -13.68
N GLU A 83 11.67 5.48 -13.19
CA GLU A 83 10.29 6.01 -13.19
C GLU A 83 10.15 7.27 -12.34
N LEU A 84 10.77 7.29 -11.15
CA LEU A 84 10.83 8.50 -10.31
C LEU A 84 11.52 9.66 -11.03
N TRP A 85 12.60 9.40 -11.75
CA TRP A 85 13.29 10.43 -12.54
C TRP A 85 12.38 11.01 -13.63
N LYS A 86 11.63 10.17 -14.36
CA LYS A 86 10.67 10.64 -15.38
C LYS A 86 9.56 11.49 -14.76
N GLU A 87 8.97 11.02 -13.68
CA GLU A 87 7.91 11.75 -12.98
C GLU A 87 8.41 13.10 -12.46
N LYS A 88 9.59 13.11 -11.82
CA LYS A 88 10.20 14.35 -11.34
C LYS A 88 10.48 15.31 -12.49
N LYS A 89 11.00 14.82 -13.63
CA LYS A 89 11.26 15.65 -14.81
C LYS A 89 9.97 16.31 -15.31
N TYR A 90 8.86 15.55 -15.35
CA TYR A 90 7.55 16.10 -15.67
C TYR A 90 7.12 17.17 -14.67
N LEU A 91 7.25 16.90 -13.36
CA LEU A 91 6.90 17.88 -12.33
C LEU A 91 7.75 19.14 -12.40
N THR A 92 9.04 19.05 -12.70
CA THR A 92 9.89 20.26 -12.87
C THR A 92 9.48 21.12 -14.07
N THR A 93 8.89 20.51 -15.11
CA THR A 93 8.37 21.26 -16.26
C THR A 93 7.05 21.96 -15.93
N VAL A 94 6.24 21.38 -15.05
CA VAL A 94 4.94 21.93 -14.65
C VAL A 94 5.07 22.94 -13.51
N PHE A 95 5.94 22.67 -12.54
CA PHE A 95 6.16 23.46 -11.34
C PHE A 95 7.51 24.17 -11.47
N VAL A 96 7.50 25.37 -12.03
CA VAL A 96 8.67 26.17 -12.44
C VAL A 96 9.45 26.76 -11.24
N ASN A 97 8.99 26.56 -10.01
CA ASN A 97 9.40 27.42 -8.90
C ASN A 97 10.67 27.00 -8.18
N ASP A 98 10.83 25.72 -7.79
CA ASP A 98 12.06 25.12 -7.26
C ASP A 98 11.74 23.73 -6.68
N MET A 99 12.50 22.71 -7.09
CA MET A 99 12.40 21.35 -6.57
C MET A 99 13.76 20.86 -6.07
N LYS A 100 13.87 20.54 -4.78
CA LYS A 100 15.11 20.00 -4.18
C LYS A 100 14.87 18.64 -3.56
N VAL A 101 15.57 17.62 -4.06
CA VAL A 101 15.58 16.30 -3.40
C VAL A 101 16.33 16.41 -2.08
N ILE A 102 15.69 16.00 -1.00
CA ILE A 102 16.26 16.03 0.36
C ILE A 102 16.59 14.66 0.90
N ASP A 103 15.96 13.60 0.39
CA ASP A 103 16.24 12.23 0.79
C ASP A 103 15.85 11.25 -0.32
N LYS A 104 16.50 10.08 -0.34
CA LYS A 104 16.18 8.96 -1.21
C LYS A 104 16.12 7.69 -0.39
N VAL A 105 15.00 6.98 -0.47
CA VAL A 105 14.77 5.77 0.33
C VAL A 105 14.38 4.63 -0.57
N GLN A 106 14.94 3.45 -0.32
CA GLN A 106 14.63 2.22 -1.04
C GLN A 106 14.41 1.10 -0.02
N GLU A 107 13.25 0.43 -0.09
CA GLU A 107 12.91 -0.66 0.81
C GLU A 107 12.15 -1.78 0.08
N THR A 108 12.35 -3.02 0.51
CA THR A 108 11.63 -4.20 0.00
C THR A 108 10.28 -4.33 0.71
N THR A 109 9.40 -3.35 0.48
CA THR A 109 8.08 -3.25 1.09
C THR A 109 7.14 -2.54 0.11
N PRO A 110 5.80 -2.70 0.23
CA PRO A 110 4.87 -1.86 -0.51
C PRO A 110 5.06 -0.37 -0.19
N CYS A 111 4.90 0.49 -1.19
CA CYS A 111 5.09 1.93 -1.05
C CYS A 111 4.12 2.58 -0.06
N LYS A 112 2.91 2.02 0.10
CA LYS A 112 1.96 2.48 1.12
C LYS A 112 2.54 2.31 2.53
N SER A 113 3.20 1.18 2.79
CA SER A 113 3.84 0.88 4.08
C SER A 113 5.06 1.77 4.31
N LEU A 114 5.90 1.97 3.28
CA LEU A 114 7.03 2.90 3.35
C LEU A 114 6.55 4.33 3.63
N TYR A 115 5.49 4.78 2.96
CA TYR A 115 4.94 6.12 3.16
C TYR A 115 4.39 6.32 4.58
N ALA A 116 3.71 5.32 5.15
CA ALA A 116 3.25 5.38 6.54
C ALA A 116 4.42 5.58 7.52
N LYS A 117 5.49 4.80 7.37
CA LYS A 117 6.74 4.94 8.14
C LYS A 117 7.38 6.33 7.96
N LEU A 118 7.38 6.86 6.73
CA LEU A 118 7.93 8.19 6.46
C LEU A 118 7.08 9.31 7.09
N LYS A 119 5.75 9.17 7.14
CA LYS A 119 4.88 10.15 7.83
C LYS A 119 5.17 10.26 9.32
N GLU A 120 5.56 9.17 9.98
CA GLU A 120 5.94 9.20 11.39
C GLU A 120 7.23 10.02 11.61
N LYS A 121 8.17 9.94 10.66
CA LYS A 121 9.44 10.70 10.69
C LYS A 121 9.26 12.16 10.25
N TYR A 122 8.40 12.42 9.28
CA TYR A 122 8.17 13.73 8.67
C TYR A 122 6.70 14.13 8.83
N LYS A 123 6.36 14.82 9.93
CA LYS A 123 4.98 15.12 10.34
C LYS A 123 4.13 15.83 9.26
N GLU A 124 4.75 16.68 8.44
CA GLU A 124 4.07 17.46 7.39
C GLU A 124 4.26 16.87 5.97
N LEU A 125 4.70 15.62 5.88
CA LEU A 125 4.96 14.98 4.59
C LEU A 125 3.66 14.74 3.81
N LYS A 126 3.57 15.36 2.63
CA LYS A 126 2.47 15.12 1.68
C LYS A 126 2.83 14.03 0.68
N LEU A 127 1.86 13.22 0.31
CA LEU A 127 2.02 12.24 -0.77
C LEU A 127 1.70 12.92 -2.10
N GLN A 128 2.66 12.96 -3.02
CA GLN A 128 2.41 13.46 -4.37
C GLN A 128 1.86 12.35 -5.27
N SER A 129 2.56 11.21 -5.34
CA SER A 129 2.13 10.07 -6.15
C SER A 129 2.77 8.76 -5.69
N ILE A 130 2.09 7.66 -6.00
CA ILE A 130 2.66 6.30 -6.00
C ILE A 130 2.53 5.78 -7.42
N ILE A 131 3.67 5.59 -8.08
CA ILE A 131 3.75 5.07 -9.44
C ILE A 131 3.76 3.54 -9.37
N ASP A 132 2.71 2.90 -9.88
CA ASP A 132 2.72 1.47 -10.12
C ASP A 132 3.48 1.19 -11.43
N VAL A 133 4.71 0.71 -11.30
CA VAL A 133 5.61 0.44 -12.43
C VAL A 133 5.10 -0.72 -13.28
N ASP A 134 4.47 -1.71 -12.66
CA ASP A 134 3.99 -2.90 -13.39
C ASP A 134 2.84 -2.53 -14.32
N SER A 135 1.99 -1.58 -13.91
CA SER A 135 0.91 -1.04 -14.75
C SER A 135 1.38 -0.20 -15.93
N ARG A 136 2.53 0.48 -15.83
CA ARG A 136 3.08 1.34 -16.90
C ARG A 136 3.75 0.55 -18.03
N GLY A 137 4.24 -0.66 -17.74
CA GLY A 137 4.86 -1.55 -18.72
C GLY A 137 3.88 -2.23 -19.70
N LEU A 138 2.58 -2.18 -19.43
CA LEU A 138 1.52 -2.73 -20.29
C LEU A 138 1.09 -1.78 -21.41
N VAL A 139 1.68 -0.57 -21.47
CA VAL A 139 1.45 0.42 -22.54
C VAL A 139 2.71 0.53 -23.40
N VAL A 140 3.12 -0.57 -24.00
CA VAL A 140 3.96 -0.57 -25.20
C VAL A 140 3.17 -1.34 -26.24
N ARG A 141 2.52 -0.59 -27.14
CA ARG A 141 1.90 -1.11 -28.36
C ARG A 141 2.98 -1.58 -29.32
#